data_AF-A0A924ILY4-F1
#
_entry.id   AF-A0A924ILY4-F1
#
_cell.length_a   1.000
_cell.length_b   1.000
_cell.length_c   1.000
_cell.angle_alpha   90.00
_cell.angle_beta   90.00
_cell.angle_gamma   90.00
#
_symmetry.space_group_name_H-M   'P 1'
#
loop_
_entity.id
_entity.type
_entity.pdbx_description
1 polymer ?
#
loop_
_entity_poly.entity_id
_entity_poly.type
_entity_poly.pdbx_seq_one_letter_code
_entity_poly.pdbx_strand_id
1 'polypeptide(L)' 'MPRRGNVVRRATRPDALYGSPVIQRFINCMMIKGKKSTSERLVYGALDQAHQRLKKEPLEIFQTA' A
#
# COMPACT_ATOMS: atom_id res chain seq x y z
N MET A 1 -3.67 23.19 -8.61
CA MET A 1 -2.22 23.39 -8.77
C MET A 1 -1.95 24.87 -8.51
N PRO A 2 -1.25 25.25 -7.44
CA PRO A 2 -1.13 26.66 -7.09
C PRO A 2 0.12 27.29 -7.68
N ARG A 3 -0.01 28.54 -8.12
CA ARG A 3 1.11 29.43 -8.45
C ARG A 3 1.65 30.17 -7.22
N ARG A 4 0.84 30.32 -6.15
CA ARG A 4 1.21 30.71 -4.77
C ARG A 4 0.27 30.00 -3.77
N GLY A 5 0.77 29.62 -2.60
CA GLY A 5 0.02 28.96 -1.51
C GLY A 5 0.40 27.49 -1.27
N ASN A 6 0.08 26.95 -0.09
CA ASN A 6 0.35 25.56 0.29
C ASN A 6 -0.74 24.62 -0.23
N VAL A 7 -0.35 23.47 -0.79
CA VAL A 7 -1.28 22.40 -1.18
C VAL A 7 -1.55 21.50 0.02
N VAL A 8 -2.83 21.31 0.36
CA VAL A 8 -3.24 20.34 1.37
C VAL A 8 -2.99 18.93 0.83
N ARG A 9 -2.23 18.11 1.58
CA ARG A 9 -2.02 16.70 1.26
C ARG A 9 -3.34 15.96 1.45
N ARG A 10 -3.76 15.20 0.42
CA ARG A 10 -4.96 14.37 0.49
C ARG A 10 -4.70 13.18 1.41
N ALA A 11 -5.61 12.93 2.34
CA ALA A 11 -5.60 11.72 3.14
C ALA A 11 -5.91 10.51 2.26
N THR A 12 -5.18 9.42 2.47
CA THR A 12 -5.43 8.15 1.78
C THR A 12 -6.43 7.35 2.60
N ARG A 13 -7.38 6.67 1.95
CA ARG A 13 -8.27 5.72 2.64
C ARG A 13 -7.43 4.58 3.26
N PRO A 14 -7.89 3.96 4.36
CA PRO A 14 -7.27 2.75 4.88
C PRO A 14 -7.48 1.59 3.90
N ASP A 15 -6.54 0.65 3.92
CA ASP A 15 -6.61 -0.58 3.13
C ASP A 15 -7.77 -1.48 3.56
N ALA A 16 -8.29 -2.28 2.62
CA ALA A 16 -9.46 -3.13 2.86
C ALA A 16 -9.15 -4.37 3.73
N LEU A 17 -7.93 -4.89 3.68
CA LEU A 17 -7.56 -6.13 4.38
C LEU A 17 -6.87 -5.84 5.71
N TYR A 18 -5.90 -4.92 5.69
CA TYR A 18 -5.06 -4.66 6.86
C TYR A 18 -5.40 -3.35 7.58
N GLY A 19 -6.35 -2.57 7.07
CA GLY A 19 -6.75 -1.28 7.67
C GLY A 19 -5.64 -0.21 7.72
N SER A 20 -4.47 -0.48 7.15
CA SER A 20 -3.31 0.40 7.23
C SER A 20 -3.31 1.42 6.09
N PRO A 21 -3.18 2.73 6.38
CA PRO A 21 -3.03 3.75 5.36
C PRO A 21 -1.69 3.65 4.61
N VAL A 22 -0.69 2.99 5.20
CA VAL A 22 0.65 2.84 4.61
C VAL A 22 0.62 1.82 3.47
N ILE A 23 -0.05 0.68 3.68
CA ILE A 23 -0.25 -0.34 2.65
C ILE A 23 -1.09 0.21 1.50
N GLN A 24 -2.17 0.95 1.79
CA GLN A 24 -2.98 1.56 0.73
C GLN A 24 -2.17 2.57 -0.10
N ARG A 25 -1.28 3.36 0.52
CA ARG A 25 -0.37 4.25 -0.21
C ARG A 25 0.58 3.48 -1.10
N PHE A 26 1.13 2.37 -0.63
CA PHE A 26 2.02 1.52 -1.41
C PHE A 26 1.32 0.91 -2.64
N ILE A 27 0.10 0.39 -2.46
CA ILE A 27 -0.73 -0.12 -3.57
C ILE A 27 -0.97 1.00 -4.61
N ASN A 28 -1.26 2.21 -4.17
CA ASN A 28 -1.49 3.34 -5.07
C ASN A 28 -0.22 3.75 -5.85
N CYS A 29 0.96 3.63 -5.27
CA CYS A 29 2.24 3.89 -5.95
C CYS A 29 2.61 2.78 -6.95
N MET A 30 2.30 1.52 -6.64
CA MET A 30 2.57 0.38 -7.53
C MET A 30 1.61 0.33 -8.73
N MET A 31 0.55 1.13 -8.72
CA MET A 31 -0.49 1.10 -9.73
C MET A 31 -0.04 1.69 -11.07
N ILE A 32 0.05 0.82 -12.08
CA ILE A 32 0.35 1.22 -13.46
C ILE A 32 -0.97 1.36 -14.23
N LYS A 33 -1.15 2.47 -14.96
CA LYS A 33 -2.35 2.76 -15.78
C LYS A 33 -3.66 2.73 -14.97
N GLY A 34 -3.64 3.04 -13.68
CA GLY A 34 -4.85 3.08 -12.84
C GLY A 34 -5.45 1.71 -12.50
N LYS A 35 -4.72 0.61 -12.75
CA LYS A 35 -5.23 -0.74 -12.50
C LYS A 35 -5.10 -1.15 -11.03
N LYS A 36 -6.08 -0.73 -10.20
CA LYS A 36 -6.06 -0.99 -8.75
C LYS A 36 -6.14 -2.48 -8.41
N SER A 37 -7.08 -3.20 -9.04
CA SER A 37 -7.31 -4.63 -8.77
C SER A 37 -6.08 -5.50 -9.04
N THR A 38 -5.31 -5.22 -10.09
CA THR A 38 -4.08 -5.98 -10.39
C THR A 38 -2.98 -5.69 -9.37
N SER A 39 -2.85 -4.43 -8.93
CA SER A 39 -1.86 -4.06 -7.92
C SER A 39 -2.20 -4.63 -6.54
N GLU A 40 -3.47 -4.61 -6.14
CA GLU A 40 -3.94 -5.25 -4.90
C GLU A 40 -3.59 -6.75 -4.90
N ARG A 41 -3.90 -7.46 -5.98
CA ARG A 41 -3.60 -8.90 -6.11
C ARG A 41 -2.10 -9.20 -6.00
N LEU A 42 -1.26 -8.37 -6.63
CA LEU A 42 0.20 -8.54 -6.57
C LEU A 42 0.75 -8.28 -5.17
N VAL A 43 0.32 -7.20 -4.51
CA VAL A 43 0.78 -6.86 -3.16
C VAL A 43 0.38 -7.92 -2.15
N TYR A 44 -0.87 -8.38 -2.16
CA TYR A 44 -1.31 -9.45 -1.26
C TYR A 44 -0.62 -10.78 -1.55
N GLY A 45 -0.41 -11.12 -2.84
CA GLY A 45 0.35 -12.31 -3.21
C GLY A 45 1.81 -12.25 -2.73
N ALA A 46 2.45 -11.08 -2.81
CA ALA A 46 3.81 -10.89 -2.31
C ALA A 46 3.89 -10.98 -0.78
N LEU A 47 2.89 -10.45 -0.06
CA LEU A 47 2.80 -10.54 1.39
C LEU A 47 2.58 -11.99 1.86
N ASP A 48 1.76 -12.78 1.16
CA ASP A 48 1.59 -14.22 1.45
C ASP A 48 2.89 -15.01 1.23
N GLN A 49 3.60 -14.74 0.13
CA GLN A 49 4.93 -15.34 -0.09
C GLN A 49 5.96 -14.95 0.97
N ALA A 50 5.93 -13.70 1.43
CA ALA A 50 6.80 -13.23 2.50
C ALA A 50 6.46 -13.90 3.84
N HIS A 51 5.17 -14.07 4.13
CA HIS A 51 4.69 -14.78 5.32
C HIS A 51 5.16 -16.24 5.33
N GLN A 52 5.07 -16.95 4.21
CA GLN A 52 5.55 -18.33 4.11
C GLN A 52 7.06 -18.47 4.37
N ARG A 53 7.85 -17.47 3.96
CA ARG A 53 9.32 -17.50 4.11
C ARG A 53 9.79 -17.07 5.49
N LEU A 54 9.22 -16.01 6.05
CA LEU A 54 9.66 -15.44 7.33
C LEU A 54 8.85 -15.94 8.53
N LYS A 55 7.68 -16.55 8.34
CA LYS A 55 6.71 -16.93 9.39
C LYS A 55 6.37 -15.79 10.37
N LYS A 56 6.54 -14.55 9.92
CA LYS A 56 6.22 -13.33 10.67
C LYS A 56 4.96 -12.70 10.10
N GLU A 57 4.30 -11.88 10.92
CA GLU A 57 3.10 -11.19 10.51
C GLU A 57 3.38 -10.24 9.33
N PRO A 58 2.56 -10.24 8.26
CA PRO A 58 2.78 -9.44 7.06
C PRO A 58 2.91 -7.93 7.35
N LEU A 59 2.20 -7.46 8.38
CA LEU A 59 2.24 -6.08 8.85
C LEU A 59 3.60 -5.72 9.48
N GLU A 60 4.19 -6.63 10.23
CA GLU A 60 5.50 -6.42 10.86
C GLU A 60 6.61 -6.42 9.79
N ILE A 61 6.53 -7.32 8.81
CA ILE A 61 7.48 -7.36 7.69
C ILE A 61 7.46 -6.02 6.93
N PHE A 62 6.27 -5.46 6.73
CA PHE A 62 6.12 -4.20 6.00
C PHE A 62 6.53 -2.96 6.82
N GLN A 63 6.44 -2.99 8.14
CA GLN A 63 6.87 -1.88 9.01
C GLN A 63 8.37 -1.91 9.35
N THR A 64 8.99 -3.08 9.28
CA THR A 64 10.41 -3.26 9.65
C THR A 64 11.37 -2.95 8.49
N ALA A 65 10.88 -2.96 7.25
CA ALA A 65 11.65 -2.64 6.04
C ALA A 65 11.61 -1.14 5.70
#